data_AF-A0A928H6A1-F1
#
_entry.id   AF-A0A928H6A1-F1
#
_cell.length_a   1.000
_cell.length_b   1.000
_cell.length_c   1.000
_cell.angle_alpha   90.00
_cell.angle_beta   90.00
_cell.angle_gamma   90.00
#
_symmetry.space_group_name_H-M   'P 1'
#
loop_
_entity.id
_entity.type
_entity.pdbx_description
1 polymer ?
#
loop_
_entity_poly.entity_id
_entity_poly.type
_entity_poly.pdbx_seq_one_letter_code
_entity_poly.pdbx_strand_id
1 'polypeptide(L)'
;MGKTCLCAAATATLGLYCAFADAVSVKMLDGENWWGAANYFGSQMPFTEKSALKVDLRKQGFFNQFTSMLVSDKGRVIWCDDQTVITITNGTIKMACDTAKIISESGGRNLKEAFLHAANKWFPSSGKTPDLLFFSAPQYNTWIELTYNQNEKDILAYAQSMLDNGLPPGVLMIDDTWQAGYGDWRFEPTRFKDPKGMMDRLHAQGFKVILWMCPWVSMDIPAFRRIAWGVNPNDVKGYPAKGGFLMDGGKPAAVRWWNGYSALLDLTHPNAQAWFREQLDGLVRDFGADGFKFDGGEVDFYAMGYGTYDKKASSGDQVMAYAKFCLDYPVCEYRNAWRFQGLPVVERLHDKGHNWNELQKLVPDMISGGLLGHPFMCPDMIGGG
;
A
#
# COMPACT_ATOMS: atom_id res chain seq x y z
N MET A 1 -30.30 -6.67 66.53
CA MET A 1 -31.09 -7.03 65.32
C MET A 1 -30.61 -6.16 64.16
N GLY A 2 -29.69 -6.67 63.35
CA GLY A 2 -29.19 -5.99 62.15
C GLY A 2 -28.86 -7.07 61.13
N LYS A 3 -29.55 -7.04 59.99
CA LYS A 3 -29.60 -8.12 58.99
C LYS A 3 -28.30 -8.20 58.21
N THR A 4 -27.71 -9.39 58.17
CA THR A 4 -26.67 -9.80 57.21
C THR A 4 -27.28 -9.83 55.81
N CYS A 5 -26.70 -9.10 54.86
CA CYS A 5 -27.04 -9.18 53.44
C CYS A 5 -25.82 -9.77 52.71
N LEU A 6 -25.92 -11.05 52.33
CA LEU A 6 -24.99 -11.67 51.38
C LEU A 6 -25.41 -11.24 49.97
N CYS A 7 -24.62 -10.38 49.33
CA CYS A 7 -24.69 -10.19 47.89
C CYS A 7 -23.86 -11.28 47.21
N ALA A 8 -24.55 -12.22 46.56
CA ALA A 8 -23.96 -13.16 45.63
C ALA A 8 -23.44 -12.40 44.40
N ALA A 9 -22.13 -12.45 44.17
CA ALA A 9 -21.53 -11.98 42.93
C ALA A 9 -21.88 -12.96 41.81
N ALA A 10 -22.78 -12.56 40.91
CA ALA A 10 -23.05 -13.27 39.68
C ALA A 10 -21.79 -13.21 38.80
N THR A 11 -21.22 -14.37 38.54
CA THR A 11 -20.17 -14.58 37.53
C THR A 11 -20.75 -14.25 36.16
N ALA A 12 -20.35 -13.11 35.61
CA ALA A 12 -20.58 -12.80 34.20
C ALA A 12 -19.78 -13.79 33.35
N THR A 13 -20.49 -14.67 32.68
CA THR A 13 -19.97 -15.57 31.64
C THR A 13 -19.22 -14.75 30.59
N LEU A 14 -17.92 -15.02 30.44
CA LEU A 14 -17.17 -14.60 29.26
C LEU A 14 -17.90 -15.15 28.03
N GLY A 15 -18.48 -14.26 27.24
CA GLY A 15 -18.84 -14.57 25.87
C GLY A 15 -17.56 -14.91 25.12
N LEU A 16 -17.38 -16.19 24.76
CA LEU A 16 -16.48 -16.55 23.68
C LEU A 16 -16.92 -15.76 22.44
N TYR A 17 -16.10 -14.82 22.00
CA TYR A 17 -16.20 -14.32 20.64
C TYR A 17 -15.85 -15.51 19.73
N CYS A 18 -16.86 -16.14 19.14
CA CYS A 18 -16.63 -16.99 17.97
C CYS A 18 -15.99 -16.12 16.89
N ALA A 19 -14.78 -16.50 16.46
CA ALA A 19 -14.26 -16.08 15.17
C ALA A 19 -15.30 -16.47 14.11
N PHE A 20 -15.88 -15.49 13.43
CA PHE A 20 -16.87 -15.75 12.40
C PHE A 20 -16.14 -16.22 11.14
N ALA A 21 -15.88 -17.54 11.06
CA ALA A 21 -15.48 -18.16 9.80
C ALA A 21 -16.71 -18.25 8.88
N ASP A 22 -16.64 -17.60 7.73
CA ASP A 22 -17.68 -17.64 6.71
C ASP A 22 -17.11 -18.16 5.39
N ALA A 23 -17.93 -18.87 4.63
CA ALA A 23 -17.55 -19.43 3.34
C ALA A 23 -18.75 -19.50 2.40
N VAL A 24 -18.53 -19.09 1.15
CA VAL A 24 -19.51 -19.22 0.08
C VAL A 24 -18.98 -20.07 -1.06
N SER A 25 -19.88 -20.77 -1.74
CA SER A 25 -19.61 -21.53 -2.95
C SER A 25 -20.60 -21.12 -4.01
N VAL A 26 -20.13 -20.46 -5.06
CA VAL A 26 -20.94 -19.93 -6.16
C VAL A 26 -20.61 -20.70 -7.43
N LYS A 27 -21.61 -21.37 -8.00
CA LYS A 27 -21.50 -21.96 -9.33
C LYS A 27 -21.65 -20.87 -10.39
N MET A 28 -20.78 -20.86 -11.38
CA MET A 28 -20.87 -19.97 -12.54
C MET A 28 -22.12 -20.32 -13.37
N LEU A 29 -22.75 -19.30 -13.93
CA LEU A 29 -23.79 -19.47 -14.93
C LEU A 29 -23.15 -19.84 -16.28
N ASP A 30 -23.96 -20.36 -17.20
CA ASP A 30 -23.49 -20.68 -18.54
C ASP A 30 -22.91 -19.44 -19.25
N GLY A 31 -21.66 -19.57 -19.74
CA GLY A 31 -20.90 -18.50 -20.37
C GLY A 31 -20.62 -17.27 -19.48
N GLU A 32 -20.72 -17.37 -18.15
CA GLU A 32 -20.42 -16.26 -17.24
C GLU A 32 -18.92 -16.10 -17.00
N ASN A 33 -18.50 -14.84 -16.98
CA ASN A 33 -17.13 -14.40 -16.77
C ASN A 33 -17.02 -13.59 -15.48
N TRP A 34 -15.89 -13.73 -14.77
CA TRP A 34 -15.64 -13.08 -13.48
C TRP A 34 -14.31 -12.32 -13.46
N TRP A 35 -14.27 -11.22 -12.72
CA TRP A 35 -13.07 -10.39 -12.50
C TRP A 35 -12.90 -10.09 -11.02
N GLY A 36 -11.66 -10.00 -10.55
CA GLY A 36 -11.35 -9.46 -9.23
C GLY A 36 -10.15 -10.11 -8.53
N ALA A 37 -10.18 -10.16 -7.19
CA ALA A 37 -9.10 -10.59 -6.30
C ALA A 37 -7.86 -9.69 -6.27
N ALA A 38 -7.08 -9.62 -7.35
CA ALA A 38 -5.89 -8.78 -7.45
C ALA A 38 -5.63 -8.37 -8.90
N ASN A 39 -5.15 -7.16 -9.12
CA ASN A 39 -4.91 -6.65 -10.46
C ASN A 39 -3.78 -7.39 -11.20
N TYR A 40 -2.88 -8.04 -10.46
CA TYR A 40 -1.89 -9.00 -10.99
C TYR A 40 -2.47 -10.08 -11.91
N PHE A 41 -3.74 -10.45 -11.71
CA PHE A 41 -4.41 -11.44 -12.56
C PHE A 41 -5.02 -10.84 -13.83
N GLY A 42 -4.78 -9.56 -14.16
CA GLY A 42 -5.39 -8.90 -15.31
C GLY A 42 -5.19 -9.67 -16.61
N SER A 43 -3.98 -10.17 -16.87
CA SER A 43 -3.69 -10.99 -18.05
C SER A 43 -4.28 -12.42 -18.00
N GLN A 44 -4.83 -12.84 -16.86
CA GLN A 44 -5.48 -14.15 -16.65
C GLN A 44 -7.01 -14.03 -16.60
N MET A 45 -7.53 -12.80 -16.62
CA MET A 45 -8.95 -12.50 -16.60
C MET A 45 -9.51 -12.35 -18.03
N PRO A 46 -10.82 -12.62 -18.23
CA PRO A 46 -11.78 -13.07 -17.23
C PRO A 46 -11.52 -14.48 -16.69
N PHE A 47 -11.87 -14.70 -15.43
CA PHE A 47 -12.02 -16.05 -14.91
C PHE A 47 -13.28 -16.68 -15.48
N THR A 48 -13.12 -17.86 -16.07
CA THR A 48 -14.17 -18.63 -16.72
C THR A 48 -14.34 -19.98 -16.01
N GLU A 49 -15.27 -20.81 -16.49
CA GLU A 49 -15.44 -22.17 -16.00
C GLU A 49 -14.18 -23.05 -16.11
N LYS A 50 -13.28 -22.71 -17.05
CA LYS A 50 -12.03 -23.40 -17.32
C LYS A 50 -10.86 -22.88 -16.49
N SER A 51 -11.03 -21.76 -15.79
CA SER A 51 -9.99 -21.17 -14.97
C SER A 51 -9.70 -22.04 -13.74
N ALA A 52 -8.43 -22.11 -13.37
CA ALA A 52 -7.94 -22.75 -12.16
C ALA A 52 -7.14 -21.72 -11.37
N LEU A 53 -7.70 -21.25 -10.25
CA LEU A 53 -7.08 -20.28 -9.37
C LEU A 53 -7.16 -20.76 -7.93
N LYS A 54 -6.09 -20.60 -7.17
CA LYS A 54 -6.11 -20.67 -5.72
C LYS A 54 -5.21 -19.58 -5.17
N VAL A 55 -5.79 -18.65 -4.44
CA VAL A 55 -5.09 -17.50 -3.86
C VAL A 55 -5.49 -17.31 -2.41
N ASP A 56 -4.52 -17.02 -1.56
CA ASP A 56 -4.72 -16.64 -0.18
C ASP A 56 -4.35 -15.16 -0.02
N LEU A 57 -5.34 -14.27 -0.13
CA LEU A 57 -5.12 -12.83 -0.06
C LEU A 57 -4.70 -12.35 1.34
N ARG A 58 -4.80 -13.22 2.36
CA ARG A 58 -4.26 -12.96 3.71
C ARG A 58 -2.74 -12.98 3.73
N LYS A 59 -2.12 -13.64 2.73
CA LYS A 59 -0.68 -13.90 2.66
C LYS A 59 -0.01 -13.29 1.45
N GLN A 60 -0.74 -12.99 0.38
CA GLN A 60 -0.14 -12.47 -0.84
C GLN A 60 -1.07 -11.52 -1.59
N GLY A 61 -0.57 -10.32 -1.83
CA GLY A 61 -1.20 -9.26 -2.62
C GLY A 61 -0.53 -9.07 -3.98
N PHE A 62 0.45 -9.93 -4.32
CA PHE A 62 1.19 -9.93 -5.57
C PHE A 62 1.93 -8.62 -5.87
N PHE A 63 2.39 -7.94 -4.82
CA PHE A 63 3.12 -6.66 -4.91
C PHE A 63 2.30 -5.52 -5.53
N ASN A 64 0.98 -5.56 -5.38
CA ASN A 64 0.03 -4.81 -6.21
C ASN A 64 -1.27 -4.51 -5.45
N GLN A 65 -2.30 -4.02 -6.15
CA GLN A 65 -3.65 -3.75 -5.63
C GLN A 65 -4.49 -5.01 -5.54
N PHE A 66 -5.11 -5.23 -4.37
CA PHE A 66 -5.94 -6.40 -4.13
C PHE A 66 -7.11 -6.12 -3.19
N THR A 67 -8.18 -6.89 -3.36
CA THR A 67 -9.40 -6.79 -2.56
C THR A 67 -10.15 -8.14 -2.58
N SER A 68 -10.92 -8.41 -1.53
CA SER A 68 -11.80 -9.57 -1.46
C SER A 68 -13.13 -9.31 -2.19
N MET A 69 -13.02 -9.00 -3.48
CA MET A 69 -14.15 -8.74 -4.37
C MET A 69 -14.03 -9.53 -5.67
N LEU A 70 -15.15 -10.06 -6.14
CA LEU A 70 -15.33 -10.60 -7.49
C LEU A 70 -16.62 -10.04 -8.09
N VAL A 71 -16.59 -9.63 -9.36
CA VAL A 71 -17.76 -9.14 -10.12
C VAL A 71 -17.92 -9.92 -11.42
N SER A 72 -19.16 -10.13 -11.87
CA SER A 72 -19.45 -10.93 -13.08
C SER A 72 -20.15 -10.14 -14.18
N ASP A 73 -19.98 -10.60 -15.43
CA ASP A 73 -20.68 -10.06 -16.59
C ASP A 73 -22.17 -10.41 -16.65
N LYS A 74 -22.67 -11.21 -15.70
CA LYS A 74 -24.10 -11.46 -15.45
C LYS A 74 -24.65 -10.64 -14.30
N GLY A 75 -23.92 -9.62 -13.84
CA GLY A 75 -24.41 -8.69 -12.83
C GLY A 75 -24.35 -9.24 -11.41
N ARG A 76 -23.46 -10.21 -11.12
CA ARG A 76 -23.28 -10.77 -9.78
C ARG A 76 -22.03 -10.24 -9.09
N VAL A 77 -22.07 -10.18 -7.77
CA VAL A 77 -20.95 -9.72 -6.94
C VAL A 77 -20.75 -10.68 -5.77
N ILE A 78 -19.48 -10.95 -5.45
CA ILE A 78 -19.06 -11.56 -4.19
C ILE A 78 -18.13 -10.55 -3.49
N TRP A 79 -18.39 -10.23 -2.23
CA TRP A 79 -17.66 -9.25 -1.44
C TRP A 79 -17.35 -9.78 -0.04
N CYS A 80 -16.18 -9.43 0.50
CA CYS A 80 -15.85 -9.54 1.91
C CYS A 80 -15.07 -8.31 2.38
N ASP A 81 -15.36 -7.83 3.59
CA ASP A 81 -14.65 -6.68 4.18
C ASP A 81 -13.22 -7.04 4.65
N ASP A 82 -12.92 -8.32 4.84
CA ASP A 82 -11.58 -8.76 5.23
C ASP A 82 -11.00 -9.71 4.18
N GLN A 83 -9.72 -10.01 4.31
CA GLN A 83 -8.96 -10.82 3.37
C GLN A 83 -9.49 -12.25 3.31
N THR A 84 -9.55 -12.80 2.10
CA THR A 84 -10.14 -14.11 1.83
C THR A 84 -9.19 -15.08 1.14
N VAL A 85 -9.45 -16.36 1.32
CA VAL A 85 -8.97 -17.39 0.39
C VAL A 85 -9.98 -17.53 -0.74
N ILE A 86 -9.51 -17.43 -1.98
CA ILE A 86 -10.34 -17.59 -3.17
C ILE A 86 -9.85 -18.81 -3.95
N THR A 87 -10.77 -19.69 -4.33
CA THR A 87 -10.51 -20.82 -5.22
C THR A 87 -11.50 -20.79 -6.38
N ILE A 88 -11.02 -20.88 -7.60
CA ILE A 88 -11.83 -21.06 -8.81
C ILE A 88 -11.41 -22.37 -9.44
N THR A 89 -12.36 -23.30 -9.58
CA THR A 89 -12.11 -24.59 -10.25
C THR A 89 -13.42 -25.16 -10.77
N ASN A 90 -13.40 -25.73 -11.97
CA ASN A 90 -14.54 -26.43 -12.59
C ASN A 90 -15.84 -25.60 -12.52
N GLY A 91 -15.78 -24.33 -12.93
CA GLY A 91 -16.92 -23.41 -12.90
C GLY A 91 -17.49 -23.11 -11.52
N THR A 92 -16.72 -23.34 -10.45
CA THR A 92 -17.12 -23.03 -9.07
C THR A 92 -16.14 -22.08 -8.41
N ILE A 93 -16.65 -20.98 -7.87
CA ILE A 93 -15.92 -20.01 -7.06
C ILE A 93 -16.20 -20.33 -5.59
N LYS A 94 -15.14 -20.54 -4.82
CA LYS A 94 -15.19 -20.63 -3.36
C LYS A 94 -14.44 -19.45 -2.76
N MET A 95 -15.06 -18.76 -1.82
CA MET A 95 -14.43 -17.70 -1.04
C MET A 95 -14.61 -18.04 0.44
N ALA A 96 -13.56 -17.89 1.23
CA ALA A 96 -13.58 -18.14 2.68
C ALA A 96 -12.86 -17.02 3.43
N CYS A 97 -13.43 -16.62 4.56
CA CYS A 97 -12.91 -15.59 5.46
C CYS A 97 -13.01 -16.09 6.91
N ASP A 98 -12.06 -15.73 7.77
CA ASP A 98 -12.06 -16.19 9.17
C ASP A 98 -12.72 -15.18 10.13
N THR A 99 -12.96 -13.95 9.65
CA THR A 99 -13.19 -12.76 10.49
C THR A 99 -14.38 -11.92 10.04
N ALA A 100 -14.79 -12.03 8.76
CA ALA A 100 -15.85 -11.23 8.19
C ALA A 100 -16.84 -12.07 7.38
N LYS A 101 -18.08 -11.58 7.31
CA LYS A 101 -19.13 -12.19 6.49
C LYS A 101 -18.81 -12.02 5.00
N ILE A 102 -19.10 -13.04 4.22
CA ILE A 102 -19.05 -12.97 2.76
C ILE A 102 -20.45 -12.74 2.22
N ILE A 103 -20.57 -11.75 1.35
CA ILE A 103 -21.82 -11.38 0.69
C ILE A 103 -21.74 -11.85 -0.76
N SER A 104 -22.75 -12.58 -1.21
CA SER A 104 -22.92 -13.00 -2.61
C SER A 104 -24.33 -12.62 -3.05
N GLU A 105 -24.43 -11.70 -4.01
CA GLU A 105 -25.72 -11.15 -4.44
C GLU A 105 -25.70 -10.72 -5.92
N SER A 106 -26.89 -10.47 -6.48
CA SER A 106 -27.03 -9.82 -7.79
C SER A 106 -27.05 -8.30 -7.60
N GLY A 107 -26.12 -7.61 -8.25
CA GLY A 107 -26.03 -6.15 -8.29
C GLY A 107 -26.53 -5.54 -9.60
N GLY A 108 -27.11 -6.33 -10.50
CA GLY A 108 -27.60 -5.88 -11.80
C GLY A 108 -27.64 -7.02 -12.83
N ARG A 109 -27.48 -6.65 -14.10
CA ARG A 109 -27.60 -7.57 -15.25
C ARG A 109 -26.33 -7.70 -16.08
N ASN A 110 -25.32 -6.88 -15.82
CA ASN A 110 -24.06 -6.84 -16.56
C ASN A 110 -22.90 -6.41 -15.65
N LEU A 111 -21.67 -6.52 -16.16
CA LEU A 111 -20.45 -6.20 -15.42
C LEU A 111 -20.46 -4.77 -14.85
N LYS A 112 -20.90 -3.79 -15.63
CA LYS A 112 -20.97 -2.39 -15.21
C LYS A 112 -21.92 -2.21 -14.03
N GLU A 113 -23.13 -2.76 -14.12
CA GLU A 113 -24.12 -2.67 -13.03
C GLU A 113 -23.60 -3.37 -11.76
N ALA A 114 -23.00 -4.56 -11.88
CA ALA A 114 -22.35 -5.25 -10.75
C ALA A 114 -21.25 -4.42 -10.08
N PHE A 115 -20.33 -3.87 -10.87
CA PHE A 115 -19.25 -3.03 -10.35
C PHE A 115 -19.79 -1.78 -9.65
N LEU A 116 -20.73 -1.07 -10.29
CA LEU A 116 -21.32 0.14 -9.71
C LEU A 116 -22.12 -0.16 -8.44
N HIS A 117 -22.83 -1.30 -8.38
CA HIS A 117 -23.48 -1.77 -7.17
C HIS A 117 -22.46 -1.99 -6.04
N ALA A 118 -21.35 -2.66 -6.34
CA ALA A 118 -20.29 -2.90 -5.37
C ALA A 118 -19.65 -1.59 -4.88
N ALA A 119 -19.30 -0.69 -5.82
CA ALA A 119 -18.71 0.60 -5.53
C ALA A 119 -19.62 1.46 -4.66
N ASN A 120 -20.91 1.58 -4.99
CA ASN A 120 -21.84 2.39 -4.21
C ASN A 120 -22.07 1.84 -2.80
N LYS A 121 -21.96 0.51 -2.61
CA LYS A 121 -22.28 -0.16 -1.35
C LYS A 121 -21.08 -0.26 -0.40
N TRP A 122 -19.89 -0.55 -0.90
CA TRP A 122 -18.74 -0.93 -0.06
C TRP A 122 -17.51 -0.05 -0.19
N PHE A 123 -17.33 0.63 -1.33
CA PHE A 123 -16.19 1.51 -1.57
C PHE A 123 -16.62 2.75 -2.37
N PRO A 124 -17.52 3.58 -1.81
CA PRO A 124 -18.01 4.74 -2.53
C PRO A 124 -16.85 5.68 -2.88
N SER A 125 -16.90 6.26 -4.07
CA SER A 125 -15.91 7.25 -4.49
C SER A 125 -15.88 8.41 -3.50
N SER A 126 -14.67 8.86 -3.17
CA SER A 126 -14.44 10.07 -2.39
C SER A 126 -14.90 11.36 -3.10
N GLY A 127 -15.21 11.28 -4.40
CA GLY A 127 -15.53 12.45 -5.24
C GLY A 127 -14.34 13.37 -5.51
N LYS A 128 -13.12 12.94 -5.13
CA LYS A 128 -11.87 13.67 -5.31
C LYS A 128 -11.02 13.01 -6.40
N THR A 129 -10.02 13.73 -6.86
CA THR A 129 -9.00 13.26 -7.81
C THR A 129 -7.61 13.55 -7.22
N PRO A 130 -6.57 12.77 -7.56
CA PRO A 130 -5.19 13.13 -7.24
C PRO A 130 -4.83 14.50 -7.80
N ASP A 131 -3.69 15.05 -7.40
CA ASP A 131 -3.19 16.30 -8.00
C ASP A 131 -3.19 16.20 -9.53
N LEU A 132 -3.74 17.24 -10.19
CA LEU A 132 -3.91 17.26 -11.65
C LEU A 132 -2.57 17.18 -12.38
N LEU A 133 -1.46 17.46 -11.71
CA LEU A 133 -0.13 17.35 -12.28
C LEU A 133 0.18 15.93 -12.76
N PHE A 134 -0.33 14.89 -12.09
CA PHE A 134 -0.17 13.50 -12.52
C PHE A 134 -0.76 13.20 -13.91
N PHE A 135 -1.70 14.01 -14.37
CA PHE A 135 -2.38 13.85 -15.67
C PHE A 135 -1.95 14.88 -16.70
N SER A 136 -1.49 16.05 -16.25
CA SER A 136 -1.21 17.21 -17.11
C SER A 136 0.27 17.43 -17.39
N ALA A 137 1.16 16.74 -16.68
CA ALA A 137 2.61 16.81 -16.88
C ALA A 137 3.26 15.42 -16.81
N PRO A 138 4.49 15.28 -17.34
CA PRO A 138 5.24 14.03 -17.22
C PRO A 138 5.61 13.70 -15.77
N GLN A 139 5.85 12.40 -15.55
CA GLN A 139 6.42 11.87 -14.32
C GLN A 139 7.80 11.30 -14.65
N TYR A 140 8.82 11.80 -13.97
CA TYR A 140 10.21 11.42 -14.13
C TYR A 140 10.69 10.75 -12.87
N ASN A 141 11.54 9.75 -13.02
CA ASN A 141 12.08 9.02 -11.90
C ASN A 141 13.60 8.85 -12.07
N THR A 142 14.36 9.16 -11.02
CA THR A 142 15.83 9.10 -11.09
C THR A 142 16.38 7.67 -11.06
N TRP A 143 15.57 6.64 -10.79
CA TRP A 143 15.97 5.24 -10.79
C TRP A 143 16.60 4.82 -12.12
N ILE A 144 15.99 5.22 -13.24
CA ILE A 144 16.44 4.81 -14.58
C ILE A 144 17.85 5.32 -14.91
N GLU A 145 18.25 6.46 -14.34
CA GLU A 145 19.52 7.11 -14.61
C GLU A 145 20.56 6.81 -13.52
N LEU A 146 20.15 6.85 -12.26
CA LEU A 146 21.06 6.85 -11.12
C LEU A 146 21.03 5.56 -10.31
N THR A 147 19.96 4.77 -10.37
CA THR A 147 19.75 3.57 -9.54
C THR A 147 20.06 3.86 -8.06
N TYR A 148 21.10 3.26 -7.49
CA TYR A 148 21.55 3.47 -6.12
C TYR A 148 22.51 4.66 -5.92
N ASN A 149 22.95 5.33 -6.98
CA ASN A 149 23.87 6.46 -6.89
C ASN A 149 23.15 7.83 -6.85
N GLN A 150 22.05 7.91 -6.11
CA GLN A 150 21.32 9.17 -5.92
C GLN A 150 22.25 10.22 -5.30
N ASN A 151 22.47 11.34 -5.99
CA ASN A 151 23.34 12.41 -5.51
C ASN A 151 22.95 13.77 -6.11
N GLU A 152 23.30 14.84 -5.40
CA GLU A 152 22.84 16.20 -5.71
C GLU A 152 23.24 16.67 -7.11
N LYS A 153 24.49 16.41 -7.52
CA LYS A 153 25.02 16.86 -8.80
C LYS A 153 24.26 16.22 -9.95
N ASP A 154 24.13 14.89 -9.92
CA ASP A 154 23.60 14.16 -11.07
C ASP A 154 22.07 14.28 -11.15
N ILE A 155 21.36 14.49 -10.03
CA ILE A 155 19.92 14.81 -10.03
C ILE A 155 19.66 16.16 -10.72
N LEU A 156 20.44 17.20 -10.39
CA LEU A 156 20.32 18.51 -11.05
C LEU A 156 20.68 18.43 -12.54
N ALA A 157 21.73 17.67 -12.88
CA ALA A 157 22.12 17.45 -14.27
C ALA A 157 21.03 16.70 -15.07
N TYR A 158 20.41 15.69 -14.47
CA TYR A 158 19.31 14.94 -15.09
C TYR A 158 18.10 15.84 -15.34
N ALA A 159 17.68 16.63 -14.34
CA ALA A 159 16.59 17.61 -14.47
C ALA A 159 16.87 18.65 -15.56
N GLN A 160 18.07 19.23 -15.57
CA GLN A 160 18.45 20.22 -16.59
C GLN A 160 18.50 19.60 -18.00
N SER A 161 19.02 18.38 -18.14
CA SER A 161 19.08 17.66 -19.43
C SER A 161 17.69 17.48 -20.04
N MET A 162 16.68 17.18 -19.23
CA MET A 162 15.29 17.07 -19.71
C MET A 162 14.82 18.39 -20.34
N LEU A 163 15.05 19.50 -19.66
CA LEU A 163 14.68 20.84 -20.15
C LEU A 163 15.47 21.23 -21.41
N ASP A 164 16.78 20.97 -21.43
CA ASP A 164 17.66 21.26 -22.57
C ASP A 164 17.24 20.48 -23.83
N ASN A 165 16.64 19.29 -23.66
CA ASN A 165 16.09 18.47 -24.72
C ASN A 165 14.61 18.77 -25.04
N GLY A 166 14.05 19.86 -24.49
CA GLY A 166 12.70 20.33 -24.81
C GLY A 166 11.57 19.55 -24.13
N LEU A 167 11.87 18.73 -23.12
CA LEU A 167 10.85 18.10 -22.29
C LEU A 167 10.34 19.10 -21.25
N PRO A 168 9.03 19.18 -20.98
CA PRO A 168 8.50 20.10 -19.97
C PRO A 168 8.80 19.58 -18.56
N PRO A 169 8.88 20.47 -17.55
CA PRO A 169 8.94 20.04 -16.16
C PRO A 169 7.64 19.32 -15.75
N GLY A 170 7.74 18.50 -14.72
CA GLY A 170 6.62 17.72 -14.19
C GLY A 170 6.91 17.24 -12.76
N VAL A 171 6.45 16.03 -12.42
CA VAL A 171 6.82 15.40 -11.15
C VAL A 171 8.18 14.72 -11.31
N LEU A 172 9.17 15.09 -10.50
CA LEU A 172 10.47 14.43 -10.41
C LEU A 172 10.53 13.63 -9.11
N MET A 173 10.66 12.31 -9.25
CA MET A 173 10.78 11.36 -8.16
C MET A 173 12.26 11.07 -7.91
N ILE A 174 12.76 11.44 -6.74
CA ILE A 174 14.10 11.03 -6.30
C ILE A 174 13.95 9.65 -5.65
N ASP A 175 14.44 8.61 -6.34
CA ASP A 175 14.23 7.22 -5.96
C ASP A 175 15.15 6.75 -4.82
N ASP A 176 15.06 5.47 -4.47
CA ASP A 176 15.74 4.81 -3.36
C ASP A 176 17.22 5.20 -3.26
N THR A 177 17.68 5.31 -2.03
CA THR A 177 19.01 5.68 -1.56
C THR A 177 19.35 7.15 -1.66
N TRP A 178 18.40 8.08 -1.70
CA TRP A 178 18.71 9.50 -1.43
C TRP A 178 19.03 9.75 0.07
N GLN A 179 18.43 8.93 0.92
CA GLN A 179 18.49 8.97 2.38
C GLN A 179 19.83 8.45 2.93
N ALA A 180 20.16 8.84 4.17
CA ALA A 180 21.34 8.40 4.92
C ALA A 180 21.26 6.91 5.34
N GLY A 181 20.05 6.38 5.44
CA GLY A 181 19.79 4.97 5.69
C GLY A 181 18.30 4.67 5.76
N TYR A 182 17.91 3.41 5.73
CA TYR A 182 16.50 3.03 5.83
C TYR A 182 15.96 3.35 7.22
N GLY A 183 15.02 4.28 7.29
CA GLY A 183 14.53 4.87 8.53
C GLY A 183 15.35 6.05 9.07
N ASP A 184 16.47 6.41 8.42
CA ASP A 184 17.15 7.70 8.61
C ASP A 184 16.91 8.59 7.38
N TRP A 185 15.73 9.21 7.36
CA TRP A 185 15.22 10.00 6.24
C TRP A 185 15.87 11.39 6.11
N ARG A 186 17.11 11.56 6.56
CA ARG A 186 17.90 12.73 6.22
C ARG A 186 18.60 12.46 4.89
N PHE A 187 18.77 13.48 4.06
CA PHE A 187 19.61 13.36 2.87
C PHE A 187 21.02 12.88 3.26
N GLU A 188 21.58 11.93 2.50
CA GLU A 188 22.91 11.39 2.76
C GLU A 188 23.99 12.48 2.62
N PRO A 189 24.61 12.95 3.71
CA PRO A 189 25.44 14.17 3.71
C PRO A 189 26.72 14.04 2.87
N THR A 190 27.15 12.82 2.53
CA THR A 190 28.28 12.62 1.61
C THR A 190 27.91 12.91 0.16
N ARG A 191 26.65 12.67 -0.23
CA ARG A 191 26.13 12.80 -1.62
C ARG A 191 25.28 14.06 -1.84
N PHE A 192 24.76 14.66 -0.77
CA PHE A 192 23.96 15.88 -0.79
C PHE A 192 24.57 16.91 0.17
N LYS A 193 25.14 17.98 -0.38
CA LYS A 193 25.83 19.02 0.40
C LYS A 193 24.91 20.19 0.73
N ASP A 194 23.98 20.48 -0.17
CA ASP A 194 22.95 21.51 -0.07
C ASP A 194 21.61 20.96 -0.58
N PRO A 195 21.02 19.96 0.12
CA PRO A 195 19.75 19.37 -0.31
C PRO A 195 18.63 20.40 -0.39
N LYS A 196 18.58 21.39 0.50
CA LYS A 196 17.56 22.45 0.42
C LYS A 196 17.73 23.30 -0.84
N GLY A 197 18.95 23.73 -1.15
CA GLY A 197 19.19 24.48 -2.37
C GLY A 197 18.99 23.64 -3.63
N MET A 198 19.23 22.33 -3.59
CA MET A 198 18.88 21.42 -4.69
C MET A 198 17.37 21.44 -4.96
N MET A 199 16.56 21.27 -3.91
CA MET A 199 15.09 21.32 -4.02
C MET A 199 14.63 22.68 -4.56
N ASP A 200 15.18 23.79 -4.04
CA ASP A 200 14.85 25.14 -4.50
C ASP A 200 15.19 25.36 -5.98
N ARG A 201 16.32 24.82 -6.45
CA ARG A 201 16.72 24.88 -7.87
C ARG A 201 15.77 24.09 -8.76
N LEU A 202 15.36 22.89 -8.35
CA LEU A 202 14.40 22.06 -9.07
C LEU A 202 13.01 22.72 -9.13
N HIS A 203 12.56 23.31 -8.02
CA HIS A 203 11.31 24.07 -7.99
C HIS A 203 11.37 25.32 -8.87
N ALA A 204 12.49 26.04 -8.89
CA ALA A 204 12.69 27.19 -9.77
C ALA A 204 12.69 26.82 -11.27
N GLN A 205 13.07 25.59 -11.59
CA GLN A 205 12.96 24.98 -12.93
C GLN A 205 11.53 24.50 -13.25
N GLY A 206 10.59 24.57 -12.30
CA GLY A 206 9.19 24.21 -12.48
C GLY A 206 8.84 22.76 -12.11
N PHE A 207 9.79 21.97 -11.61
CA PHE A 207 9.49 20.61 -11.16
C PHE A 207 8.73 20.61 -9.83
N LYS A 208 7.90 19.59 -9.63
CA LYS A 208 7.46 19.14 -8.30
C LYS A 208 8.30 17.96 -7.88
N VAL A 209 8.82 17.94 -6.66
CA VAL A 209 9.79 16.92 -6.24
C VAL A 209 9.17 16.04 -5.18
N ILE A 210 9.13 14.74 -5.44
CA ILE A 210 8.69 13.74 -4.48
C ILE A 210 9.83 12.79 -4.13
N LEU A 211 9.82 12.27 -2.90
CA LEU A 211 10.88 11.41 -2.39
C LEU A 211 10.37 9.98 -2.24
N TRP A 212 11.19 9.01 -2.60
CA TRP A 212 10.92 7.59 -2.34
C TRP A 212 10.96 7.29 -0.83
N MET A 213 9.98 6.54 -0.36
CA MET A 213 9.80 6.16 1.05
C MET A 213 9.46 4.67 1.17
N CYS A 214 9.82 4.07 2.30
CA CYS A 214 9.45 2.68 2.65
C CYS A 214 9.18 2.53 4.15
N PRO A 215 8.46 1.48 4.61
CA PRO A 215 8.18 1.27 6.02
C PRO A 215 9.28 0.49 6.77
N TRP A 216 10.48 0.38 6.18
CA TRP A 216 11.62 -0.35 6.74
C TRP A 216 12.55 0.56 7.54
N VAL A 217 13.07 0.03 8.65
CA VAL A 217 14.07 0.70 9.48
C VAL A 217 15.24 -0.23 9.76
N SER A 218 16.44 0.16 9.33
CA SER A 218 17.69 -0.54 9.66
C SER A 218 17.83 -0.64 11.18
N MET A 219 18.30 -1.78 11.70
CA MET A 219 18.22 -2.04 13.15
C MET A 219 19.39 -1.47 13.95
N ASP A 220 20.48 -1.09 13.28
CA ASP A 220 21.74 -0.62 13.86
C ASP A 220 21.92 0.91 13.80
N ILE A 221 20.84 1.66 13.58
CA ILE A 221 20.86 3.13 13.46
C ILE A 221 20.18 3.83 14.65
N PRO A 222 20.50 5.11 14.92
CA PRO A 222 19.81 5.90 15.94
C PRO A 222 18.29 5.95 15.78
N ALA A 223 17.77 5.98 14.55
CA ALA A 223 16.33 6.04 14.29
C ALA A 223 15.58 4.84 14.85
N PHE A 224 16.12 3.62 14.69
CA PHE A 224 15.55 2.41 15.29
C PHE A 224 15.39 2.53 16.80
N ARG A 225 16.43 2.98 17.49
CA ARG A 225 16.39 3.18 18.95
C ARG A 225 15.34 4.21 19.36
N ARG A 226 15.19 5.29 18.59
CA ARG A 226 14.17 6.33 18.85
C ARG A 226 12.76 5.77 18.82
N ILE A 227 12.44 4.98 17.79
CA ILE A 227 11.13 4.33 17.66
C ILE A 227 10.96 3.27 18.76
N ALA A 228 11.89 2.33 18.86
CA ALA A 228 11.81 1.21 19.81
C ALA A 228 11.64 1.70 21.26
N TRP A 229 12.31 2.79 21.64
CA TRP A 229 12.27 3.33 22.99
C TRP A 229 11.19 4.40 23.22
N GLY A 230 10.55 4.89 22.15
CA GLY A 230 9.55 5.98 22.21
C GLY A 230 10.12 7.33 22.65
N VAL A 231 11.45 7.50 22.59
CA VAL A 231 12.15 8.70 23.05
C VAL A 231 13.32 9.00 22.13
N ASN A 232 13.55 10.29 21.89
CA ASN A 232 14.78 10.75 21.28
C ASN A 232 15.69 11.29 22.40
N PRO A 233 16.89 10.72 22.62
CA PRO A 233 17.77 11.18 23.69
C PRO A 233 18.20 12.66 23.55
N ASN A 234 18.02 13.25 22.36
CA ASN A 234 18.36 14.65 22.07
C ASN A 234 17.12 15.55 21.86
N ASP A 235 15.90 15.07 22.06
CA ASP A 235 14.67 15.85 21.87
C ASP A 235 13.69 15.65 23.03
N VAL A 236 13.02 16.73 23.41
CA VAL A 236 12.05 16.80 24.52
C VAL A 236 10.65 16.38 24.06
N LYS A 237 10.41 16.24 22.76
CA LYS A 237 9.15 15.69 22.22
C LYS A 237 9.12 14.17 22.41
N GLY A 238 8.33 13.73 23.38
CA GLY A 238 8.02 12.32 23.57
C GLY A 238 7.05 11.81 22.50
N TYR A 239 7.26 10.58 22.05
CA TYR A 239 6.27 9.88 21.24
C TYR A 239 5.16 9.30 22.13
N PRO A 240 3.95 9.03 21.57
CA PRO A 240 2.80 8.62 22.38
C PRO A 240 2.98 7.26 23.09
N ALA A 241 3.89 6.41 22.62
CA ALA A 241 4.17 5.09 23.19
C ALA A 241 5.60 4.62 22.87
N LYS A 242 6.06 3.56 23.55
CA LYS A 242 7.30 2.84 23.21
C LYS A 242 7.00 1.69 22.24
N GLY A 243 7.95 1.35 21.37
CA GLY A 243 7.77 0.29 20.36
C GLY A 243 7.23 0.84 19.04
N GLY A 244 6.73 0.00 18.15
CA GLY A 244 6.28 0.42 16.82
C GLY A 244 6.84 -0.41 15.67
N PHE A 245 7.42 -1.57 15.98
CA PHE A 245 7.83 -2.55 14.99
C PHE A 245 7.01 -3.83 15.17
N LEU A 246 6.94 -4.64 14.12
CA LEU A 246 6.52 -6.03 14.26
C LEU A 246 7.47 -6.76 15.22
N MET A 247 6.93 -7.68 16.01
CA MET A 247 7.64 -8.31 17.12
C MET A 247 7.83 -9.82 16.91
N ASP A 248 9.04 -10.30 17.12
CA ASP A 248 9.38 -11.72 17.23
C ASP A 248 9.87 -12.03 18.66
N GLY A 249 9.14 -12.86 19.39
CA GLY A 249 9.53 -13.25 20.75
C GLY A 249 9.75 -12.08 21.72
N GLY A 250 8.99 -10.99 21.58
CA GLY A 250 9.11 -9.80 22.43
C GLY A 250 10.24 -8.83 22.04
N LYS A 251 10.91 -9.05 20.92
CA LYS A 251 11.90 -8.13 20.31
C LYS A 251 11.43 -7.70 18.93
N PRO A 252 11.86 -6.55 18.39
CA PRO A 252 11.58 -6.19 17.00
C PRO A 252 12.07 -7.30 16.05
N ALA A 253 11.22 -7.69 15.11
CA ALA A 253 11.51 -8.73 14.13
C ALA A 253 12.56 -8.25 13.12
N ALA A 254 13.55 -9.10 12.84
CA ALA A 254 14.50 -8.88 11.74
C ALA A 254 13.98 -9.57 10.49
N VAL A 255 13.49 -8.80 9.53
CA VAL A 255 12.83 -9.31 8.33
C VAL A 255 13.74 -9.10 7.12
N ARG A 256 13.89 -10.14 6.30
CA ARG A 256 14.61 -10.05 5.04
C ARG A 256 13.73 -9.38 3.98
N TRP A 257 14.26 -8.38 3.31
CA TRP A 257 13.62 -7.66 2.20
C TRP A 257 14.65 -7.41 1.08
N TRP A 258 14.28 -6.73 -0.02
CA TRP A 258 15.16 -6.61 -1.20
C TRP A 258 16.48 -5.88 -0.91
N ASN A 259 16.51 -5.02 0.11
CA ASN A 259 17.70 -4.28 0.55
C ASN A 259 18.38 -4.85 1.81
N GLY A 260 18.12 -6.12 2.16
CA GLY A 260 18.83 -6.82 3.24
C GLY A 260 17.93 -7.21 4.40
N TYR A 261 18.31 -6.82 5.63
CA TYR A 261 17.54 -7.12 6.84
C TYR A 261 17.20 -5.83 7.60
N SER A 262 15.96 -5.67 8.00
CA SER A 262 15.48 -4.49 8.72
C SER A 262 14.28 -4.83 9.60
N ALA A 263 13.90 -3.91 10.49
CA ALA A 263 12.64 -4.00 11.20
C ALA A 263 11.54 -3.33 10.38
N LEU A 264 10.37 -3.98 10.30
CA LEU A 264 9.18 -3.43 9.67
C LEU A 264 8.37 -2.65 10.69
N LEU A 265 7.97 -1.42 10.33
CA LEU A 265 7.04 -0.65 11.13
C LEU A 265 5.71 -1.39 11.30
N ASP A 266 5.22 -1.42 12.53
CA ASP A 266 3.86 -1.82 12.86
C ASP A 266 2.96 -0.58 12.83
N LEU A 267 2.30 -0.35 11.70
CA LEU A 267 1.52 0.86 11.48
C LEU A 267 0.13 0.80 12.11
N THR A 268 -0.20 -0.25 12.87
CA THR A 268 -1.30 -0.22 13.84
C THR A 268 -0.87 0.41 15.17
N HIS A 269 0.43 0.56 15.40
CA HIS A 269 0.98 1.12 16.62
C HIS A 269 1.02 2.67 16.55
N PRO A 270 0.45 3.40 17.54
CA PRO A 270 0.38 4.86 17.50
C PRO A 270 1.77 5.53 17.44
N ASN A 271 2.79 4.96 18.10
CA ASN A 271 4.16 5.44 17.96
C ASN A 271 4.72 5.32 16.53
N ALA A 272 4.52 4.18 15.86
CA ALA A 272 5.02 4.01 14.49
C ALA A 272 4.38 5.03 13.55
N GLN A 273 3.07 5.24 13.69
CA GLN A 273 2.34 6.25 12.92
C GLN A 273 2.86 7.66 13.20
N ALA A 274 3.00 8.04 14.47
CA ALA A 274 3.49 9.37 14.86
C ALA A 274 4.92 9.62 14.40
N TRP A 275 5.80 8.62 14.55
CA TRP A 275 7.17 8.69 14.09
C TRP A 275 7.24 8.86 12.58
N PHE A 276 6.59 7.99 11.82
CA PHE A 276 6.65 8.02 10.36
C PHE A 276 6.07 9.32 9.81
N ARG A 277 4.95 9.80 10.39
CA ARG A 277 4.37 11.12 10.10
C ARG A 277 5.37 12.25 10.30
N GLU A 278 6.07 12.30 11.44
CA GLU A 278 7.06 13.36 11.69
C GLU A 278 8.24 13.29 10.71
N GLN A 279 8.62 12.08 10.23
CA GLN A 279 9.66 11.98 9.20
C GLN A 279 9.19 12.63 7.88
N LEU A 280 7.97 12.32 7.45
CA LEU A 280 7.38 12.88 6.23
C LEU A 280 7.15 14.39 6.36
N ASP A 281 6.52 14.84 7.45
CA ASP A 281 6.26 16.24 7.73
C ASP A 281 7.56 17.05 7.85
N GLY A 282 8.61 16.45 8.41
CA GLY A 282 9.95 17.02 8.45
C GLY A 282 10.54 17.23 7.06
N LEU A 283 10.37 16.29 6.14
CA LEU A 283 10.83 16.43 4.76
C LEU A 283 10.11 17.54 4.01
N VAL A 284 8.80 17.67 4.20
CA VAL A 284 8.01 18.78 3.65
C VAL A 284 8.47 20.10 4.25
N ARG A 285 8.55 20.19 5.58
CA ARG A 285 8.87 21.43 6.30
C ARG A 285 10.30 21.92 6.05
N ASP A 286 11.27 21.00 6.08
CA ASP A 286 12.69 21.35 6.13
C ASP A 286 13.31 21.41 4.72
N PHE A 287 12.76 20.66 3.75
CA PHE A 287 13.29 20.58 2.38
C PHE A 287 12.30 20.95 1.28
N GLY A 288 11.01 21.10 1.59
CA GLY A 288 9.99 21.46 0.61
C GLY A 288 9.58 20.30 -0.29
N ALA A 289 9.68 19.04 0.16
CA ALA A 289 9.12 17.91 -0.59
C ALA A 289 7.63 18.14 -0.89
N ASP A 290 7.21 17.94 -2.15
CA ASP A 290 5.82 18.11 -2.58
C ASP A 290 4.95 16.87 -2.31
N GLY A 291 5.59 15.76 -1.92
CA GLY A 291 4.96 14.52 -1.54
C GLY A 291 5.92 13.35 -1.69
N PHE A 292 5.39 12.14 -1.91
CA PHE A 292 6.15 10.91 -1.72
C PHE A 292 5.75 9.78 -2.68
N LYS A 293 6.74 9.01 -3.11
CA LYS A 293 6.58 7.70 -3.76
C LYS A 293 6.68 6.64 -2.67
N PHE A 294 5.55 6.05 -2.27
CA PHE A 294 5.52 5.04 -1.22
C PHE A 294 5.69 3.65 -1.80
N ASP A 295 6.80 3.02 -1.45
CA ASP A 295 7.19 1.69 -1.88
C ASP A 295 7.21 0.71 -0.71
N GLY A 296 7.19 -0.58 -1.01
CA GLY A 296 7.06 -1.62 0.01
C GLY A 296 5.67 -1.69 0.64
N GLY A 297 5.61 -2.19 1.88
CA GLY A 297 4.37 -2.33 2.65
C GLY A 297 3.49 -3.47 2.16
N GLU A 298 4.09 -4.53 1.64
CA GLU A 298 3.40 -5.71 1.14
C GLU A 298 2.77 -6.54 2.26
N VAL A 299 1.63 -7.15 1.96
CA VAL A 299 0.90 -8.02 2.87
C VAL A 299 1.68 -9.26 3.32
N ASP A 300 2.58 -9.78 2.48
CA ASP A 300 3.33 -11.00 2.77
C ASP A 300 4.28 -10.82 3.95
N PHE A 301 4.92 -9.65 4.06
CA PHE A 301 5.73 -9.29 5.22
C PHE A 301 4.91 -9.17 6.52
N TYR A 302 3.70 -8.61 6.43
CA TYR A 302 2.78 -8.53 7.58
C TYR A 302 2.16 -9.88 7.93
N ALA A 303 2.13 -10.84 6.99
CA ALA A 303 1.55 -12.18 7.16
C ALA A 303 2.55 -13.24 7.65
N MET A 304 3.80 -12.86 7.98
CA MET A 304 4.84 -13.79 8.44
C MET A 304 4.62 -14.35 9.86
N GLY A 305 3.57 -13.91 10.56
CA GLY A 305 3.23 -14.40 11.90
C GLY A 305 3.94 -13.65 13.04
N TYR A 306 4.57 -12.51 12.74
CA TYR A 306 5.11 -11.62 13.77
C TYR A 306 3.98 -10.94 14.55
N GLY A 307 4.25 -10.63 15.82
CA GLY A 307 3.29 -9.94 16.68
C GLY A 307 3.10 -8.47 16.32
N THR A 308 1.85 -8.05 16.23
CA THR A 308 1.42 -6.65 16.03
C THR A 308 0.92 -6.03 17.35
N TYR A 309 0.78 -4.72 17.39
CA TYR A 309 0.22 -3.94 18.48
C TYR A 309 -1.28 -4.16 18.58
N ASP A 310 -2.01 -3.89 17.51
CA ASP A 310 -3.42 -4.27 17.42
C ASP A 310 -3.52 -5.76 17.08
N LYS A 311 -3.96 -6.54 18.08
CA LYS A 311 -4.15 -7.99 17.96
C LYS A 311 -5.33 -8.39 17.09
N LYS A 312 -6.18 -7.42 16.72
CA LYS A 312 -7.34 -7.64 15.84
C LYS A 312 -7.04 -7.22 14.40
N ALA A 313 -6.00 -6.43 14.17
CA ALA A 313 -5.64 -5.99 12.84
C ALA A 313 -5.19 -7.16 11.96
N SER A 314 -5.72 -7.23 10.75
CA SER A 314 -5.26 -8.18 9.73
C SER A 314 -3.95 -7.71 9.09
N SER A 315 -3.31 -8.57 8.30
CA SER A 315 -2.16 -8.15 7.49
C SER A 315 -2.56 -7.06 6.49
N GLY A 316 -3.79 -7.11 5.97
CA GLY A 316 -4.36 -6.07 5.12
C GLY A 316 -4.54 -4.73 5.83
N ASP A 317 -4.93 -4.73 7.11
CA ASP A 317 -5.06 -3.49 7.89
C ASP A 317 -3.72 -2.74 8.00
N GLN A 318 -2.60 -3.46 8.10
CA GLN A 318 -1.25 -2.88 8.08
C GLN A 318 -0.91 -2.25 6.72
N VAL A 319 -1.20 -2.97 5.62
CA VAL A 319 -1.05 -2.45 4.26
C VAL A 319 -1.83 -1.16 4.08
N MET A 320 -3.10 -1.15 4.50
CA MET A 320 -3.96 0.03 4.44
C MET A 320 -3.44 1.17 5.34
N ALA A 321 -2.95 0.87 6.54
CA ALA A 321 -2.39 1.87 7.45
C ALA A 321 -1.17 2.58 6.84
N TYR A 322 -0.36 1.86 6.06
CA TYR A 322 0.72 2.46 5.28
C TYR A 322 0.20 3.33 4.13
N ALA A 323 -0.70 2.79 3.31
CA ALA A 323 -1.28 3.50 2.17
C ALA A 323 -1.91 4.85 2.55
N LYS A 324 -2.56 4.92 3.73
CA LYS A 324 -3.25 6.12 4.21
C LYS A 324 -2.37 7.36 4.35
N PHE A 325 -1.05 7.22 4.53
CA PHE A 325 -0.14 8.36 4.53
C PHE A 325 -0.15 9.13 3.21
N CYS A 326 -0.43 8.46 2.07
CA CYS A 326 -0.55 9.12 0.77
C CYS A 326 -1.65 10.19 0.72
N LEU A 327 -2.68 10.07 1.57
CA LEU A 327 -3.83 10.99 1.56
C LEU A 327 -3.51 12.34 2.22
N ASP A 328 -2.41 12.41 2.97
CA ASP A 328 -2.04 13.58 3.75
C ASP A 328 -1.13 14.55 2.96
N TYR A 329 -0.67 14.15 1.77
CA TYR A 329 0.25 14.93 0.93
C TYR A 329 -0.32 15.07 -0.49
N PRO A 330 -0.06 16.19 -1.19
CA PRO A 330 -0.72 16.48 -2.45
C PRO A 330 -0.22 15.61 -3.61
N VAL A 331 1.09 15.37 -3.70
CA VAL A 331 1.70 14.61 -4.81
C VAL A 331 2.20 13.26 -4.30
N CYS A 332 1.32 12.26 -4.28
CA CYS A 332 1.67 10.91 -3.84
C CYS A 332 1.35 9.82 -4.86
N GLU A 333 2.28 8.87 -4.96
CA GLU A 333 2.13 7.63 -5.70
C GLU A 333 2.36 6.44 -4.75
N TYR A 334 1.64 5.34 -4.96
CA TYR A 334 1.71 4.16 -4.11
C TYR A 334 1.65 2.84 -4.88
N ARG A 335 2.40 1.81 -4.44
CA ARG A 335 2.44 0.50 -5.13
C ARG A 335 1.44 -0.56 -4.60
N ASN A 336 1.28 -0.71 -3.28
CA ASN A 336 0.71 -1.95 -2.69
C ASN A 336 -0.60 -1.73 -1.92
N ALA A 337 -1.79 -1.76 -2.54
CA ALA A 337 -3.01 -1.39 -1.80
C ALA A 337 -3.91 -2.56 -1.38
N TRP A 338 -4.32 -2.56 -0.11
CA TRP A 338 -5.46 -3.30 0.40
C TRP A 338 -6.62 -2.36 0.69
N ARG A 339 -7.78 -2.65 0.09
CA ARG A 339 -9.04 -1.92 0.36
C ARG A 339 -8.96 -0.39 0.25
N PHE A 340 -8.18 0.10 -0.70
CA PHE A 340 -7.93 1.54 -0.89
C PHE A 340 -8.75 2.16 -2.03
N GLN A 341 -9.87 1.51 -2.35
CA GLN A 341 -10.67 1.79 -3.54
C GLN A 341 -11.44 3.10 -3.42
N GLY A 342 -11.67 3.78 -4.53
CA GLY A 342 -12.42 5.04 -4.60
C GLY A 342 -11.70 6.26 -4.01
N LEU A 343 -10.44 6.10 -3.61
CA LEU A 343 -9.62 7.16 -3.03
C LEU A 343 -8.79 7.91 -4.09
N PRO A 344 -8.43 9.18 -3.84
CA PRO A 344 -7.80 10.05 -4.84
C PRO A 344 -6.27 9.92 -4.84
N VAL A 345 -5.74 8.72 -5.02
CA VAL A 345 -4.29 8.44 -5.03
C VAL A 345 -3.90 7.76 -6.32
N VAL A 346 -2.75 8.12 -6.89
CA VAL A 346 -2.17 7.43 -8.04
C VAL A 346 -1.52 6.14 -7.56
N GLU A 347 -1.94 5.03 -8.15
CA GLU A 347 -1.53 3.69 -7.77
C GLU A 347 -0.71 3.04 -8.89
N ARG A 348 0.54 2.70 -8.58
CA ARG A 348 1.48 2.13 -9.54
C ARG A 348 1.39 0.62 -9.58
N LEU A 349 1.48 0.05 -10.78
CA LEU A 349 1.68 -1.39 -10.95
C LEU A 349 3.04 -1.84 -10.41
N HIS A 350 3.12 -3.08 -9.94
CA HIS A 350 4.40 -3.68 -9.58
C HIS A 350 5.41 -3.65 -10.73
N ASP A 351 6.70 -3.64 -10.37
CA ASP A 351 7.82 -3.57 -11.29
C ASP A 351 7.78 -4.74 -12.30
N LYS A 352 7.81 -4.43 -13.60
CA LYS A 352 7.75 -5.42 -14.67
C LYS A 352 9.07 -5.51 -15.43
N GLY A 353 9.41 -6.73 -15.86
CA GLY A 353 10.60 -6.95 -16.67
C GLY A 353 10.56 -6.23 -18.02
N HIS A 354 11.74 -5.89 -18.56
CA HIS A 354 11.86 -5.15 -19.83
C HIS A 354 11.76 -6.07 -21.06
N ASN A 355 10.60 -6.69 -21.26
CA ASN A 355 10.36 -7.56 -22.40
C ASN A 355 8.90 -7.52 -22.89
N TRP A 356 8.68 -7.99 -24.12
CA TRP A 356 7.36 -7.98 -24.77
C TRP A 356 6.29 -8.79 -24.02
N ASN A 357 6.68 -9.86 -23.30
CA ASN A 357 5.72 -10.65 -22.53
C ASN A 357 5.19 -9.87 -21.33
N GLU A 358 6.05 -9.09 -20.68
CA GLU A 358 5.66 -8.23 -19.57
C GLU A 358 4.89 -6.98 -20.03
N LEU A 359 5.24 -6.40 -21.20
CA LEU A 359 4.49 -5.29 -21.79
C LEU A 359 3.02 -5.64 -22.00
N GLN A 360 2.75 -6.84 -22.51
CA GLN A 360 1.38 -7.29 -22.75
C GLN A 360 0.52 -7.34 -21.49
N LYS A 361 1.13 -7.31 -20.29
CA LYS A 361 0.40 -7.32 -19.01
C LYS A 361 0.00 -5.93 -18.53
N LEU A 362 0.62 -4.84 -19.01
CA LEU A 362 0.33 -3.49 -18.51
C LEU A 362 -1.15 -3.13 -18.64
N VAL A 363 -1.69 -3.21 -19.85
CA VAL A 363 -3.08 -2.82 -20.12
C VAL A 363 -4.08 -3.72 -19.38
N PRO A 364 -3.97 -5.08 -19.44
CA PRO A 364 -4.85 -5.95 -18.67
C PRO A 364 -4.80 -5.71 -17.16
N ASP A 365 -3.61 -5.52 -16.57
CA ASP A 365 -3.46 -5.33 -15.13
C ASP A 365 -4.01 -3.95 -14.69
N MET A 366 -3.81 -2.89 -15.48
CA MET A 366 -4.43 -1.59 -15.21
C MET A 366 -5.96 -1.63 -15.31
N ILE A 367 -6.51 -2.29 -16.34
CA ILE A 367 -7.97 -2.47 -16.48
C ILE A 367 -8.53 -3.24 -15.28
N SER A 368 -7.80 -4.28 -14.84
CA SER A 368 -8.15 -5.04 -13.64
C SER A 368 -8.14 -4.16 -12.39
N GLY A 369 -7.14 -3.29 -12.21
CA GLY A 369 -7.12 -2.29 -11.14
C GLY A 369 -8.36 -1.39 -11.13
N GLY A 370 -8.77 -0.91 -12.31
CA GLY A 370 -10.03 -0.16 -12.48
C GLY A 370 -11.26 -0.95 -12.03
N LEU A 371 -11.36 -2.23 -12.43
CA LEU A 371 -12.46 -3.12 -12.02
C LEU A 371 -12.42 -3.53 -10.55
N LEU A 372 -11.27 -3.40 -9.88
CA LEU A 372 -11.14 -3.56 -8.44
C LEU A 372 -11.58 -2.32 -7.65
N GLY A 373 -11.70 -1.16 -8.31
CA GLY A 373 -12.08 0.11 -7.69
C GLY A 373 -10.91 1.09 -7.52
N HIS A 374 -9.78 0.87 -8.21
CA HIS A 374 -8.61 1.75 -8.23
C HIS A 374 -8.58 2.52 -9.57
N PRO A 375 -9.20 3.71 -9.64
CA PRO A 375 -9.42 4.39 -10.92
C PRO A 375 -8.18 5.13 -11.45
N PHE A 376 -7.18 5.37 -10.62
CA PHE A 376 -6.00 6.16 -10.97
C PHE A 376 -4.76 5.27 -10.98
N MET A 377 -4.63 4.44 -12.01
CA MET A 377 -3.50 3.52 -12.15
C MET A 377 -2.42 4.10 -13.06
N CYS A 378 -1.14 3.88 -12.72
CA CYS A 378 -0.01 4.12 -13.62
C CYS A 378 0.89 2.88 -13.72
N PRO A 379 1.44 2.58 -14.91
CA PRO A 379 2.53 1.63 -15.03
C PRO A 379 3.87 2.37 -15.13
N ASP A 380 4.96 1.69 -14.77
CA ASP A 380 6.28 2.11 -15.27
C ASP A 380 6.32 1.94 -16.79
N MET A 381 6.91 2.92 -17.50
CA MET A 381 7.09 2.79 -18.95
C MET A 381 7.97 1.57 -19.27
N ILE A 382 7.65 0.87 -20.37
CA ILE A 382 8.38 -0.34 -20.77
C ILE A 382 9.86 -0.03 -20.96
N GLY A 383 10.69 -0.69 -20.15
CA GLY A 383 12.13 -0.49 -20.11
C GLY A 383 12.68 -0.01 -18.76
N GLY A 384 11.83 0.21 -17.73
CA GLY A 384 12.34 0.67 -16.43
C GLY A 384 11.34 0.58 -15.26
N GLY A 385 11.05 -0.64 -14.79
CA GLY A 385 10.78 -0.91 -13.37
C GLY A 385 12.07 -1.27 -12.65
#